data_AF-A0A539DKU2-F1
#
_entry.id   AF-A0A539DKU2-F1
#
_cell.length_a   1.000
_cell.length_b   1.000
_cell.length_c   1.000
_cell.angle_alpha   90.00
_cell.angle_beta   90.00
_cell.angle_gamma   90.00
#
_symmetry.space_group_name_H-M   'P 1'
#
loop_
_entity.id
_entity.type
_entity.pdbx_description
1 polymer ?
#
loop_
_entity_poly.entity_id
_entity_poly.type
_entity_poly.pdbx_seq_one_letter_code
_entity_poly.pdbx_strand_id
1 'polypeptide(L)'
;MPLKRPIWKQGRLVTLEHRSRILADNPLGDPHVRPLSVWLPPGYDEGASAGRGRRFPVLFDLVGFLGSGSSHTNWRSFDENVPERAARLIHERRMGPCLIAFPDCFTAYGGNQYINSSAVGRYADYLVRELVPFVDREFRTLADRDHRGCFGKSSGGYGSIVHGMTHPETWGAVADHSGDAYFDFVYRFDWPNTLAELAKHTLPAPRPGLMNVARAERKVTDGRDDGRVRRFLEAFWKKKKPSNAETHCLMNLCMAATYDPDPKAPNGFRLPFNLVTGGSRGTERNSEA
;
A
#
# COMPACT_ATOMS: atom_id res chain seq x y z
N MET A 1 -17.42 9.11 23.36
CA MET A 1 -16.58 10.13 22.69
C MET A 1 -15.16 9.94 23.18
N PRO A 2 -14.15 9.86 22.31
CA PRO A 2 -12.78 9.60 22.76
C PRO A 2 -12.30 10.73 23.68
N LEU A 3 -11.73 10.36 24.83
CA LEU A 3 -11.20 11.30 25.82
C LEU A 3 -9.95 11.98 25.24
N LYS A 4 -10.10 13.21 24.70
CA LYS A 4 -8.96 14.03 24.22
C LYS A 4 -8.12 14.67 25.34
N ARG A 5 -8.38 14.27 26.58
CA ARG A 5 -7.59 14.59 27.77
C ARG A 5 -7.38 13.30 28.57
N PRO A 6 -6.59 12.36 28.03
CA PRO A 6 -6.36 11.09 28.71
C PRO A 6 -5.62 11.32 30.03
N ILE A 7 -6.03 10.63 31.09
CA ILE A 7 -5.36 10.65 32.40
C ILE A 7 -4.25 9.60 32.51
N TRP A 8 -4.01 8.84 31.43
CA TRP A 8 -2.99 7.80 31.35
C TRP A 8 -1.86 8.19 30.38
N LYS A 9 -0.68 7.58 30.58
CA LYS A 9 0.50 7.75 29.71
C LYS A 9 0.18 7.29 28.29
N GLN A 10 0.59 8.06 27.28
CA GLN A 10 0.26 7.82 25.86
C GLN A 10 1.31 6.99 25.09
N GLY A 11 2.45 6.67 25.70
CA GLY A 11 3.60 6.16 24.96
C GLY A 11 4.31 7.27 24.19
N ARG A 12 5.22 6.93 23.28
CA ARG A 12 5.90 7.91 22.42
C ARG A 12 6.11 7.39 21.01
N LEU A 13 6.03 8.29 20.03
CA LEU A 13 6.40 8.00 18.65
C LEU A 13 7.88 8.32 18.44
N VAL A 14 8.62 7.41 17.83
CA VAL A 14 10.01 7.63 17.39
C VAL A 14 10.03 7.45 15.88
N THR A 15 10.63 8.40 15.16
CA THR A 15 10.79 8.30 13.71
C THR A 15 12.26 8.16 13.39
N LEU A 16 12.61 7.09 12.68
CA LEU A 16 13.95 6.85 12.17
C LEU A 16 13.93 6.95 10.64
N GLU A 17 15.07 7.27 10.04
CA GLU A 17 15.25 7.16 8.60
C GLU A 17 15.79 5.77 8.26
N HIS A 18 15.18 5.09 7.29
CA HIS A 18 15.67 3.83 6.76
C HIS A 18 16.03 3.97 5.29
N ARG A 19 17.23 3.54 4.91
CA ARG A 19 17.71 3.52 3.54
C ARG A 19 17.57 2.10 2.99
N SER A 20 16.62 1.93 2.07
CA SER A 20 16.36 0.65 1.42
C SER A 20 17.33 0.39 0.27
N ARG A 21 17.91 -0.82 0.25
CA ARG A 21 18.64 -1.34 -0.92
C ARG A 21 17.67 -2.00 -1.90
N ILE A 22 16.64 -2.65 -1.39
CA ILE A 22 15.60 -3.33 -2.18
C ILE A 22 14.82 -2.35 -3.06
N LEU A 23 14.54 -1.15 -2.55
CA LEU A 23 13.79 -0.12 -3.27
C LEU A 23 14.68 0.89 -4.00
N ALA A 24 16.02 0.76 -3.94
CA ALA A 24 16.95 1.74 -4.50
C ALA A 24 16.70 2.02 -5.99
N ASP A 25 16.45 0.96 -6.75
CA ASP A 25 16.22 0.99 -8.20
C ASP A 25 14.77 0.65 -8.56
N ASN A 26 13.80 1.05 -7.72
CA ASN A 26 12.39 0.81 -8.01
C ASN A 26 11.98 1.49 -9.33
N PRO A 27 11.08 0.86 -10.12
CA PRO A 27 10.76 1.29 -11.48
C PRO A 27 10.08 2.67 -11.55
N LEU A 28 9.51 3.15 -10.44
CA LEU A 28 8.82 4.45 -10.37
C LEU A 28 9.76 5.59 -9.98
N GLY A 29 11.00 5.30 -9.62
CA GLY A 29 11.93 6.30 -9.10
C GLY A 29 11.49 6.88 -7.75
N ASP A 30 10.63 6.16 -7.02
CA ASP A 30 10.17 6.58 -5.70
C ASP A 30 11.36 6.66 -4.72
N PRO A 31 11.32 7.52 -3.68
CA PRO A 31 12.39 7.58 -2.70
C PRO A 31 12.64 6.20 -2.05
N HIS A 32 13.90 5.80 -1.95
CA HIS A 32 14.31 4.59 -1.23
C HIS A 32 14.84 4.88 0.18
N VAL A 33 15.01 6.17 0.50
CA VAL A 33 15.26 6.66 1.86
C VAL A 33 13.92 7.12 2.39
N ARG A 34 13.41 6.46 3.43
CA ARG A 34 12.04 6.63 3.90
C ARG A 34 11.98 6.74 5.42
N PRO A 35 11.05 7.55 5.96
CA PRO A 35 10.82 7.58 7.40
C PRO A 35 10.09 6.29 7.84
N LEU A 36 10.50 5.75 8.98
CA LEU A 36 9.79 4.70 9.71
C LEU A 36 9.43 5.22 11.09
N SER A 37 8.14 5.44 11.34
CA SER A 37 7.64 5.77 12.67
C SER A 37 7.33 4.49 13.43
N VAL A 38 7.76 4.42 14.69
CA VAL A 38 7.48 3.31 15.61
C VAL A 38 6.94 3.90 16.91
N TRP A 39 5.75 3.46 17.31
CA TRP A 39 5.16 3.81 18.58
C TRP A 39 5.63 2.85 19.66
N LEU A 40 6.12 3.41 20.77
CA LEU A 40 6.62 2.72 21.93
C LEU A 40 5.58 2.80 23.05
N PRO A 41 5.24 1.67 23.71
CA PRO A 41 4.19 1.66 24.70
C PRO A 41 4.59 2.43 25.97
N PRO A 42 3.61 2.88 26.78
CA PRO A 42 3.89 3.33 28.13
C PRO A 42 4.73 2.31 28.91
N GLY A 43 5.78 2.79 29.58
CA GLY A 43 6.68 1.92 30.34
C GLY A 43 7.75 1.21 29.50
N TYR A 44 7.90 1.54 28.21
CA TYR A 44 8.97 0.98 27.38
C TYR A 44 10.37 1.14 28.00
N ASP A 45 10.65 2.29 28.62
CA ASP A 45 11.94 2.62 29.23
C ASP A 45 12.01 2.32 30.74
N GLU A 46 10.93 1.81 31.35
CA GLU A 46 10.90 1.51 32.78
C GLU A 46 11.81 0.32 33.11
N GLY A 47 12.76 0.53 34.02
CA GLY A 47 13.75 -0.49 34.41
C GLY A 47 14.77 -0.85 33.32
N ALA A 48 14.82 -0.09 32.22
CA ALA A 48 15.79 -0.30 31.16
C ALA A 48 17.17 0.30 31.53
N SER A 49 18.23 -0.40 31.15
CA SER A 49 19.61 0.10 31.15
C SER A 49 20.26 -0.22 29.80
N ALA A 50 21.48 0.24 29.54
CA ALA A 50 22.15 0.03 28.25
C ALA A 50 22.13 -1.46 27.83
N GLY A 51 21.39 -1.77 26.77
CA GLY A 51 21.22 -3.13 26.23
C GLY A 51 20.38 -4.10 27.07
N ARG A 52 19.78 -3.68 28.19
CA ARG A 52 18.99 -4.53 29.10
C ARG A 52 17.61 -3.95 29.35
N GLY A 53 16.61 -4.81 29.51
CA GLY A 53 15.25 -4.41 29.83
C GLY A 53 14.22 -5.33 29.20
N ARG A 54 12.95 -5.06 29.50
CA ARG A 54 11.82 -5.80 28.92
C ARG A 54 11.82 -5.67 27.39
N ARG A 55 11.59 -6.80 26.73
CA ARG A 55 11.32 -6.89 25.29
C ARG A 55 9.83 -7.01 25.03
N PHE A 56 9.40 -6.56 23.86
CA PHE A 56 7.98 -6.40 23.53
C PHE A 56 7.66 -7.05 22.17
N PRO A 57 6.45 -7.60 21.99
CA PRO A 57 5.93 -7.92 20.67
C PRO A 57 5.84 -6.68 19.78
N VAL A 58 5.83 -6.86 18.46
CA VAL A 58 5.71 -5.77 17.48
C VAL A 58 4.59 -6.03 16.48
N LEU A 59 3.81 -5.00 16.21
CA LEU A 59 2.77 -5.01 15.18
C LEU A 59 3.18 -4.07 14.04
N PHE A 60 2.97 -4.48 12.79
CA PHE A 60 3.17 -3.64 11.60
C PHE A 60 1.80 -3.20 11.06
N ASP A 61 1.58 -1.89 10.99
CA ASP A 61 0.35 -1.26 10.50
C ASP A 61 0.47 -0.96 9.00
N LEU A 62 -0.20 -1.78 8.19
CA LEU A 62 -0.28 -1.63 6.74
C LEU A 62 -1.53 -0.81 6.40
N VAL A 63 -1.31 0.38 5.87
CA VAL A 63 -2.37 1.35 5.57
C VAL A 63 -3.10 1.04 4.24
N GLY A 64 -4.28 1.60 4.06
CA GLY A 64 -4.98 1.51 2.77
C GLY A 64 -4.36 2.39 1.69
N PHE A 65 -4.80 2.19 0.45
CA PHE A 65 -4.48 3.05 -0.69
C PHE A 65 -4.63 4.56 -0.36
N LEU A 66 -3.71 5.40 -0.88
CA LEU A 66 -3.51 6.83 -0.55
C LEU A 66 -3.01 7.13 0.87
N GLY A 67 -2.80 6.10 1.68
CA GLY A 67 -2.19 6.22 3.00
C GLY A 67 -0.66 6.03 2.95
N SER A 68 0.01 6.60 3.95
CA SER A 68 1.32 6.16 4.41
C SER A 68 1.22 5.85 5.92
N GLY A 69 2.12 5.05 6.49
CA GLY A 69 2.08 4.69 7.92
C GLY A 69 1.91 5.90 8.85
N SER A 70 2.57 7.03 8.53
CA SER A 70 2.43 8.30 9.27
C SER A 70 0.99 8.80 9.39
N SER A 71 0.13 8.51 8.41
CA SER A 71 -1.27 8.94 8.40
C SER A 71 -2.09 8.35 9.55
N HIS A 72 -1.74 7.15 10.03
CA HIS A 72 -2.39 6.51 11.16
C HIS A 72 -1.95 7.08 12.52
N THR A 73 -0.92 7.92 12.54
CA THR A 73 -0.45 8.64 13.74
C THR A 73 -1.03 10.06 13.85
N ASN A 74 -1.67 10.57 12.80
CA ASN A 74 -2.21 11.92 12.76
C ASN A 74 -3.36 12.11 13.75
N TRP A 75 -3.47 13.32 14.31
CA TRP A 75 -4.59 13.70 15.19
C TRP A 75 -5.94 13.55 14.49
N ARG A 76 -6.96 13.10 15.22
CA ARG A 76 -8.34 12.92 14.75
C ARG A 76 -9.32 13.69 15.63
N SER A 77 -10.28 14.39 15.02
CA SER A 77 -11.24 15.26 15.74
C SER A 77 -12.23 14.50 16.62
N PHE A 78 -12.80 13.42 16.10
CA PHE A 78 -13.91 12.69 16.73
C PHE A 78 -13.59 11.21 17.00
N ASP A 79 -12.33 10.82 16.77
CA ASP A 79 -11.85 9.45 16.94
C ASP A 79 -10.44 9.46 17.55
N GLU A 80 -9.94 8.30 17.96
CA GLU A 80 -8.55 8.08 18.34
C GLU A 80 -7.69 7.74 17.12
N ASN A 81 -6.47 8.26 17.07
CA ASN A 81 -5.46 7.71 16.17
C ASN A 81 -4.96 6.35 16.72
N VAL A 82 -4.13 5.64 15.95
CA VAL A 82 -3.67 4.29 16.35
C VAL A 82 -2.86 4.32 17.66
N PRO A 83 -1.88 5.23 17.84
CA PRO A 83 -1.19 5.42 19.13
C PRO A 83 -2.10 5.66 20.34
N GLU A 84 -3.05 6.60 20.24
CA GLU A 84 -4.00 6.95 21.30
C GLU A 84 -4.84 5.73 21.70
N ARG A 85 -5.34 5.00 20.68
CA ARG A 85 -6.14 3.79 20.88
C ARG A 85 -5.34 2.68 21.55
N ALA A 86 -4.10 2.44 21.11
CA ALA A 86 -3.22 1.44 21.72
C ALA A 86 -2.90 1.78 23.18
N ALA A 87 -2.57 3.03 23.48
CA ALA A 87 -2.31 3.50 24.83
C ALA A 87 -3.52 3.26 25.75
N ARG A 88 -4.74 3.59 25.29
CA ARG A 88 -5.97 3.34 26.05
C ARG A 88 -6.22 1.85 26.26
N LEU A 89 -6.10 1.02 25.24
CA LEU A 89 -6.33 -0.42 25.36
C LEU A 89 -5.34 -1.10 26.31
N ILE A 90 -4.09 -0.64 26.32
CA ILE A 90 -3.07 -1.10 27.28
C ILE A 90 -3.42 -0.65 28.70
N HIS A 91 -3.85 0.60 28.89
CA HIS A 91 -4.28 1.12 30.19
C HIS A 91 -5.51 0.36 30.74
N GLU A 92 -6.51 0.11 29.88
CA GLU A 92 -7.71 -0.67 30.18
C GLU A 92 -7.44 -2.19 30.34
N ARG A 93 -6.19 -2.64 30.18
CA ARG A 93 -5.77 -4.05 30.22
C ARG A 93 -6.49 -4.95 29.21
N ARG A 94 -6.92 -4.38 28.09
CA ARG A 94 -7.55 -5.10 26.95
C ARG A 94 -6.54 -5.53 25.90
N MET A 95 -5.32 -5.01 25.99
CA MET A 95 -4.20 -5.31 25.10
C MET A 95 -2.90 -5.36 25.92
N GLY A 96 -2.03 -6.32 25.63
CA GLY A 96 -0.68 -6.35 26.21
C GLY A 96 0.21 -5.23 25.63
N PRO A 97 1.23 -4.74 26.37
CA PRO A 97 2.18 -3.77 25.84
C PRO A 97 2.93 -4.31 24.61
N CYS A 98 2.91 -3.57 23.51
CA CYS A 98 3.64 -3.89 22.27
C CYS A 98 4.15 -2.62 21.59
N LEU A 99 5.03 -2.79 20.61
CA LEU A 99 5.39 -1.73 19.66
C LEU A 99 4.44 -1.77 18.46
N ILE A 100 4.28 -0.62 17.80
CA ILE A 100 3.57 -0.53 16.51
C ILE A 100 4.45 0.21 15.52
N ALA A 101 4.88 -0.47 14.47
CA ALA A 101 5.62 0.11 13.35
C ALA A 101 4.65 0.58 12.27
N PHE A 102 4.95 1.74 11.69
CA PHE A 102 4.15 2.41 10.65
C PHE A 102 5.01 2.61 9.39
N PRO A 103 5.16 1.58 8.54
CA PRO A 103 5.97 1.65 7.33
C PRO A 103 5.49 2.72 6.34
N ASP A 104 6.43 3.46 5.77
CA ASP A 104 6.15 4.23 4.56
C ASP A 104 6.33 3.34 3.32
N CYS A 105 5.22 3.15 2.62
CA CYS A 105 5.07 2.31 1.43
C CYS A 105 4.37 3.06 0.29
N PHE A 106 4.34 4.40 0.36
CA PHE A 106 3.70 5.22 -0.65
C PHE A 106 4.49 5.23 -1.97
N THR A 107 3.79 5.25 -3.09
CA THR A 107 4.36 5.18 -4.45
C THR A 107 3.86 6.30 -5.34
N ALA A 108 4.49 6.49 -6.50
CA ALA A 108 3.97 7.37 -7.57
C ALA A 108 2.61 6.93 -8.15
N TYR A 109 2.10 5.75 -7.77
CA TYR A 109 0.72 5.33 -8.03
C TYR A 109 -0.23 5.58 -6.85
N GLY A 110 0.18 6.34 -5.84
CA GLY A 110 -0.67 6.71 -4.71
C GLY A 110 -0.78 5.63 -3.62
N GLY A 111 0.01 4.55 -3.70
CA GLY A 111 -0.04 3.47 -2.72
C GLY A 111 0.51 2.17 -3.29
N ASN A 112 0.44 1.11 -2.50
CA ASN A 112 0.77 -0.24 -2.96
C ASN A 112 -0.10 -1.28 -2.24
N GLN A 113 0.13 -2.53 -2.60
CA GLN A 113 -0.56 -3.70 -2.07
C GLN A 113 0.32 -4.57 -1.18
N TYR A 114 1.47 -4.01 -0.76
CA TYR A 114 2.47 -4.65 0.08
C TYR A 114 3.03 -5.96 -0.49
N ILE A 115 2.93 -6.16 -1.81
CA ILE A 115 3.51 -7.29 -2.53
C ILE A 115 4.66 -6.83 -3.44
N ASN A 116 5.40 -7.80 -3.99
CA ASN A 116 6.42 -7.53 -4.98
C ASN A 116 5.79 -7.40 -6.37
N SER A 117 6.10 -6.32 -7.08
CA SER A 117 5.75 -6.12 -8.49
C SER A 117 6.94 -5.49 -9.24
N SER A 118 7.19 -5.93 -10.47
CA SER A 118 8.21 -5.31 -11.32
C SER A 118 7.80 -3.94 -11.87
N ALA A 119 6.55 -3.53 -11.71
CA ALA A 119 6.05 -2.22 -12.14
C ALA A 119 5.98 -1.17 -11.02
N VAL A 120 5.92 -1.61 -9.76
CA VAL A 120 5.76 -0.73 -8.59
C VAL A 120 6.96 -0.81 -7.63
N GLY A 121 7.55 -1.99 -7.47
CA GLY A 121 8.65 -2.24 -6.54
C GLY A 121 8.44 -3.48 -5.68
N ARG A 122 9.51 -3.89 -4.97
CA ARG A 122 9.55 -5.11 -4.15
C ARG A 122 9.16 -4.82 -2.69
N TYR A 123 7.91 -4.42 -2.47
CA TYR A 123 7.47 -3.94 -1.15
C TYR A 123 7.27 -5.05 -0.11
N ALA A 124 6.94 -6.28 -0.51
CA ALA A 124 6.92 -7.42 0.42
C ALA A 124 8.34 -7.72 0.95
N ASP A 125 9.33 -7.74 0.05
CA ASP A 125 10.72 -7.95 0.45
C ASP A 125 11.26 -6.79 1.30
N TYR A 126 10.90 -5.55 0.97
CA TYR A 126 11.24 -4.38 1.77
C TYR A 126 10.76 -4.51 3.22
N LEU A 127 9.49 -4.89 3.42
CA LEU A 127 8.92 -5.10 4.75
C LEU A 127 9.66 -6.23 5.50
N VAL A 128 9.77 -7.40 4.88
CA VAL A 128 10.23 -8.62 5.55
C VAL A 128 11.74 -8.66 5.72
N ARG A 129 12.51 -8.25 4.70
CA ARG A 129 13.97 -8.42 4.67
C ARG A 129 14.73 -7.20 5.16
N GLU A 130 14.12 -6.02 5.18
CA GLU A 130 14.77 -4.80 5.64
C GLU A 130 14.10 -4.20 6.87
N LEU A 131 12.79 -3.91 6.82
CA LEU A 131 12.14 -3.19 7.93
C LEU A 131 12.00 -4.04 9.19
N VAL A 132 11.65 -5.31 9.09
CA VAL A 132 11.59 -6.20 10.26
C VAL A 132 12.95 -6.30 10.97
N PRO A 133 14.06 -6.66 10.29
CA PRO A 133 15.38 -6.66 10.93
C PRO A 133 15.84 -5.28 11.42
N PHE A 134 15.44 -4.21 10.73
CA PHE A 134 15.73 -2.84 11.16
C PHE A 134 15.06 -2.55 12.51
N VAL A 135 13.76 -2.82 12.64
CA VAL A 135 13.02 -2.61 13.90
C VAL A 135 13.58 -3.47 15.03
N ASP A 136 13.89 -4.74 14.76
CA ASP A 136 14.43 -5.66 15.78
C ASP A 136 15.82 -5.26 16.29
N ARG A 137 16.60 -4.54 15.47
CA ARG A 137 17.91 -4.00 15.85
C ARG A 137 17.80 -2.70 16.65
N GLU A 138 16.92 -1.79 16.21
CA GLU A 138 16.81 -0.44 16.81
C GLU A 138 15.97 -0.43 18.10
N PHE A 139 15.11 -1.43 18.30
CA PHE A 139 14.18 -1.48 19.43
C PHE A 139 14.24 -2.80 20.21
N ARG A 140 13.78 -2.77 21.47
CA ARG A 140 13.69 -3.94 22.35
C ARG A 140 12.49 -4.82 21.97
N THR A 141 12.57 -5.47 20.82
CA THR A 141 11.55 -6.42 20.37
C THR A 141 11.84 -7.84 20.88
N LEU A 142 10.80 -8.65 20.95
CA LEU A 142 10.90 -10.11 20.91
C LEU A 142 11.00 -10.50 19.44
N ALA A 143 12.23 -10.71 18.95
CA ALA A 143 12.55 -10.88 17.54
C ALA A 143 12.25 -12.30 17.03
N ASP A 144 11.00 -12.73 17.16
CA ASP A 144 10.48 -14.03 16.71
C ASP A 144 9.11 -13.85 16.06
N ARG A 145 8.76 -14.71 15.09
CA ARG A 145 7.45 -14.65 14.43
C ARG A 145 6.29 -14.74 15.41
N ASP A 146 6.39 -15.53 16.47
CA ASP A 146 5.31 -15.72 17.46
C ASP A 146 5.08 -14.47 18.32
N HIS A 147 5.94 -13.45 18.18
CA HIS A 147 5.81 -12.14 18.79
C HIS A 147 5.70 -10.99 17.77
N ARG A 148 5.43 -11.33 16.51
CA ARG A 148 5.32 -10.38 15.41
C ARG A 148 4.00 -10.57 14.67
N GLY A 149 3.30 -9.46 14.42
CA GLY A 149 2.13 -9.49 13.56
C GLY A 149 2.06 -8.31 12.60
N CYS A 150 1.28 -8.47 11.54
CA CYS A 150 0.91 -7.37 10.63
C CYS A 150 -0.60 -7.27 10.51
N PHE A 151 -1.11 -6.06 10.40
CA PHE A 151 -2.54 -5.83 10.21
C PHE A 151 -2.76 -4.65 9.28
N GLY A 152 -3.92 -4.59 8.64
CA GLY A 152 -4.20 -3.47 7.77
C GLY A 152 -5.63 -3.42 7.24
N LYS A 153 -5.94 -2.32 6.56
CA LYS A 153 -7.26 -2.06 5.96
C LYS A 153 -7.18 -1.88 4.45
N SER A 154 -8.14 -2.41 3.69
CA SER A 154 -8.15 -2.31 2.21
C SER A 154 -6.88 -2.90 1.63
N SER A 155 -6.06 -2.12 0.93
CA SER A 155 -4.77 -2.58 0.39
C SER A 155 -3.83 -3.13 1.45
N GLY A 156 -3.86 -2.57 2.66
CA GLY A 156 -3.12 -3.12 3.80
C GLY A 156 -3.73 -4.38 4.39
N GLY A 157 -5.04 -4.59 4.24
CA GLY A 157 -5.72 -5.82 4.64
C GLY A 157 -5.36 -6.97 3.71
N TYR A 158 -5.42 -6.71 2.39
CA TYR A 158 -4.91 -7.63 1.38
C TYR A 158 -3.43 -7.94 1.59
N GLY A 159 -2.60 -6.91 1.78
CA GLY A 159 -1.19 -7.07 2.13
C GLY A 159 -0.99 -7.99 3.35
N SER A 160 -1.75 -7.76 4.43
CA SER A 160 -1.64 -8.54 5.66
C SER A 160 -1.97 -10.02 5.46
N ILE A 161 -3.06 -10.34 4.76
CA ILE A 161 -3.43 -11.75 4.52
C ILE A 161 -2.44 -12.43 3.57
N VAL A 162 -1.97 -11.75 2.52
CA VAL A 162 -0.95 -12.29 1.62
C VAL A 162 0.35 -12.56 2.38
N HIS A 163 0.80 -11.62 3.21
CA HIS A 163 1.98 -11.81 4.05
C HIS A 163 1.85 -13.01 4.99
N GLY A 164 0.67 -13.23 5.59
CA GLY A 164 0.42 -14.40 6.42
C GLY A 164 0.53 -15.72 5.65
N MET A 165 0.17 -15.73 4.37
CA MET A 165 0.24 -16.92 3.50
C MET A 165 1.64 -17.14 2.92
N THR A 166 2.36 -16.07 2.53
CA THR A 166 3.62 -16.17 1.77
C THR A 166 4.87 -15.92 2.58
N HIS A 167 4.74 -15.35 3.79
CA HIS A 167 5.83 -15.08 4.72
C HIS A 167 5.52 -15.59 6.15
N PRO A 168 5.03 -16.83 6.32
CA PRO A 168 4.68 -17.34 7.65
C PRO A 168 5.92 -17.37 8.56
N GLU A 169 7.13 -17.58 8.05
CA GLU A 169 8.36 -17.51 8.85
C GLU A 169 8.59 -16.15 9.52
N THR A 170 7.96 -15.09 9.02
CA THR A 170 8.08 -13.73 9.55
C THR A 170 6.92 -13.35 10.46
N TRP A 171 5.69 -13.76 10.14
CA TRP A 171 4.47 -13.31 10.81
C TRP A 171 3.78 -14.43 11.58
N GLY A 172 3.66 -14.29 12.90
CA GLY A 172 2.92 -15.23 13.75
C GLY A 172 1.43 -14.91 13.86
N ALA A 173 1.04 -13.67 13.57
CA ALA A 173 -0.37 -13.25 13.53
C ALA A 173 -0.60 -12.24 12.41
N VAL A 174 -1.75 -12.35 11.74
CA VAL A 174 -2.21 -11.36 10.76
C VAL A 174 -3.66 -10.96 11.00
N ALA A 175 -4.02 -9.72 10.67
CA ALA A 175 -5.41 -9.28 10.65
C ALA A 175 -5.74 -8.52 9.37
N ASP A 176 -6.71 -9.04 8.63
CA ASP A 176 -7.25 -8.44 7.41
C ASP A 176 -8.55 -7.69 7.73
N HIS A 177 -8.56 -6.37 7.53
CA HIS A 177 -9.75 -5.54 7.63
C HIS A 177 -10.20 -5.05 6.26
N SER A 178 -11.22 -5.71 5.70
CA SER A 178 -11.80 -5.33 4.41
C SER A 178 -10.76 -5.27 3.29
N GLY A 179 -9.88 -6.28 3.23
CA GLY A 179 -8.89 -6.47 2.17
C GLY A 179 -9.52 -6.39 0.79
N ASP A 180 -8.90 -5.64 -0.11
CA ASP A 180 -9.36 -5.47 -1.49
C ASP A 180 -9.00 -6.67 -2.38
N ALA A 181 -9.29 -7.90 -1.95
CA ALA A 181 -8.96 -9.12 -2.69
C ALA A 181 -9.85 -9.37 -3.92
N TYR A 182 -9.42 -10.29 -4.80
CA TYR A 182 -10.15 -10.70 -6.01
C TYR A 182 -10.47 -9.52 -6.95
N PHE A 183 -9.42 -8.79 -7.33
CA PHE A 183 -9.45 -7.51 -8.04
C PHE A 183 -10.33 -7.51 -9.29
N ASP A 184 -10.26 -8.56 -10.12
CA ASP A 184 -11.07 -8.68 -11.33
C ASP A 184 -12.58 -8.68 -11.03
N PHE A 185 -12.99 -9.16 -9.85
CA PHE A 185 -14.38 -9.11 -9.44
C PHE A 185 -14.71 -7.77 -8.77
N VAL A 186 -13.89 -7.33 -7.81
CA VAL A 186 -14.16 -6.14 -7.00
C VAL A 186 -14.12 -4.86 -7.83
N TYR A 187 -13.16 -4.72 -8.75
CA TYR A 187 -12.93 -3.46 -9.47
C TYR A 187 -13.50 -3.44 -10.88
N ARG A 188 -14.02 -4.56 -11.42
CA ARG A 188 -14.58 -4.61 -12.78
C ARG A 188 -15.67 -3.57 -13.04
N PHE A 189 -16.50 -3.27 -12.04
CA PHE A 189 -17.54 -2.25 -12.18
C PHE A 189 -17.01 -0.81 -12.10
N ASP A 190 -15.79 -0.60 -11.60
CA ASP A 190 -15.13 0.70 -11.54
C ASP A 190 -14.33 1.02 -12.81
N TRP A 191 -13.96 -0.01 -13.59
CA TRP A 191 -13.18 0.17 -14.81
C TRP A 191 -13.84 1.06 -15.86
N PRO A 192 -15.16 1.04 -16.13
CA PRO A 192 -15.78 2.00 -17.05
C PRO A 192 -15.48 3.47 -16.71
N ASN A 193 -15.47 3.82 -15.42
CA ASN A 193 -15.10 5.17 -14.97
C ASN A 193 -13.61 5.47 -15.23
N THR A 194 -12.75 4.49 -14.97
CA THR A 194 -11.31 4.59 -15.25
C THR A 194 -11.03 4.75 -16.74
N LEU A 195 -11.72 3.99 -17.59
CA LEU A 195 -11.63 4.09 -19.04
C LEU A 195 -12.09 5.48 -19.54
N ALA A 196 -13.17 6.01 -18.97
CA ALA A 196 -13.65 7.36 -19.29
C ALA A 196 -12.64 8.45 -18.88
N GLU A 197 -12.00 8.32 -17.71
CA GLU A 197 -10.94 9.23 -17.29
C GLU A 197 -9.71 9.14 -18.21
N LEU A 198 -9.23 7.92 -18.52
CA LEU A 198 -8.11 7.71 -19.42
C LEU A 198 -8.41 8.21 -20.84
N ALA A 199 -9.66 8.12 -21.31
CA ALA A 199 -10.05 8.58 -22.64
C ALA A 199 -9.80 10.09 -22.84
N LYS A 200 -9.85 10.91 -21.78
CA LYS A 200 -9.52 12.35 -21.80
C LYS A 200 -8.06 12.62 -22.18
N HIS A 201 -7.20 11.61 -22.06
CA HIS A 201 -5.78 11.65 -22.38
C HIS A 201 -5.44 10.97 -23.72
N THR A 202 -6.44 10.67 -24.57
CA THR A 202 -6.24 10.07 -25.89
C THR A 202 -5.69 11.10 -26.89
N LEU A 203 -4.74 10.69 -27.75
CA LEU A 203 -4.21 11.53 -28.82
C LEU A 203 -4.29 10.83 -30.20
N PRO A 204 -4.84 11.50 -31.23
CA PRO A 204 -5.52 12.79 -31.18
C PRO A 204 -6.81 12.71 -30.34
N ALA A 205 -7.28 13.86 -29.84
CA ALA A 205 -8.52 13.90 -29.07
C ALA A 205 -9.70 13.33 -29.89
N PRO A 206 -10.59 12.53 -29.28
CA PRO A 206 -11.77 12.00 -29.96
C PRO A 206 -12.65 13.14 -30.49
N ARG A 207 -13.15 13.00 -31.72
CA ARG A 207 -14.17 13.92 -32.26
C ARG A 207 -15.56 13.36 -31.93
N PRO A 208 -16.56 14.20 -31.65
CA PRO A 208 -17.94 13.75 -31.54
C PRO A 208 -18.38 13.02 -32.82
N GLY A 209 -19.12 11.91 -32.68
CA GLY A 209 -19.67 11.12 -33.79
C GLY A 209 -19.12 9.70 -33.89
N LEU A 210 -19.35 9.07 -35.06
CA LEU A 210 -18.93 7.69 -35.30
C LEU A 210 -17.40 7.55 -35.31
N MET A 211 -16.89 6.55 -34.58
CA MET A 211 -15.48 6.19 -34.54
C MET A 211 -15.24 4.88 -35.30
N ASN A 212 -14.17 4.82 -36.09
CA ASN A 212 -13.66 3.56 -36.63
C ASN A 212 -12.88 2.83 -35.52
N VAL A 213 -13.57 1.91 -34.82
CA VAL A 213 -13.01 1.14 -33.69
C VAL A 213 -11.78 0.33 -34.13
N ALA A 214 -11.85 -0.37 -35.26
CA ALA A 214 -10.73 -1.17 -35.77
C ALA A 214 -9.46 -0.35 -36.02
N ARG A 215 -9.59 0.93 -36.40
CA ARG A 215 -8.47 1.86 -36.53
C ARG A 215 -7.96 2.33 -35.17
N ALA A 216 -8.87 2.64 -34.24
CA ALA A 216 -8.54 3.15 -32.91
C ALA A 216 -7.84 2.09 -32.04
N GLU A 217 -8.20 0.81 -32.17
CA GLU A 217 -7.61 -0.29 -31.40
C GLU A 217 -6.19 -0.69 -31.84
N ARG A 218 -5.71 -0.27 -33.03
CA ARG A 218 -4.39 -0.69 -33.53
C ARG A 218 -3.23 -0.39 -32.57
N LYS A 219 -3.37 0.63 -31.72
CA LYS A 219 -2.37 1.04 -30.72
C LYS A 219 -2.72 0.63 -29.29
N VAL A 220 -3.88 0.02 -29.10
CA VAL A 220 -4.43 -0.39 -27.81
C VAL A 220 -4.84 -1.84 -27.95
N THR A 221 -3.88 -2.75 -27.80
CA THR A 221 -4.09 -4.19 -27.99
C THR A 221 -3.70 -4.93 -26.72
N ASP A 222 -4.54 -5.89 -26.32
CA ASP A 222 -4.23 -6.88 -25.28
C ASP A 222 -3.66 -6.30 -23.97
N GLY A 223 -4.35 -5.28 -23.43
CA GLY A 223 -3.95 -4.60 -22.19
C GLY A 223 -2.79 -3.60 -22.34
N ARG A 224 -2.24 -3.41 -23.55
CA ARG A 224 -1.28 -2.34 -23.83
C ARG A 224 -1.99 -1.02 -24.08
N ASP A 225 -1.48 0.04 -23.48
CA ASP A 225 -1.96 1.40 -23.71
C ASP A 225 -1.19 2.11 -24.82
N ASP A 226 -1.78 3.19 -25.34
CA ASP A 226 -1.20 4.05 -26.37
C ASP A 226 -0.45 5.27 -25.77
N GLY A 227 0.07 5.12 -24.55
CA GLY A 227 0.70 6.16 -23.76
C GLY A 227 -0.27 7.08 -23.01
N ARG A 228 -1.60 6.85 -23.07
CA ARG A 228 -2.57 7.68 -22.35
C ARG A 228 -2.47 7.55 -20.84
N VAL A 229 -2.00 6.41 -20.33
CA VAL A 229 -1.75 6.21 -18.90
C VAL A 229 -0.64 7.16 -18.43
N ARG A 230 0.49 7.19 -19.15
CA ARG A 230 1.57 8.13 -18.86
C ARG A 230 1.10 9.59 -18.87
N ARG A 231 0.34 9.98 -19.89
CA ARG A 231 -0.22 11.35 -19.99
C ARG A 231 -1.20 11.67 -18.87
N PHE A 232 -1.99 10.69 -18.43
CA PHE A 232 -2.85 10.83 -17.25
C PHE A 232 -2.03 11.07 -15.99
N LEU A 233 -0.99 10.26 -15.73
CA LEU A 233 -0.13 10.40 -14.54
C LEU A 233 0.59 11.75 -14.52
N GLU A 234 1.13 12.18 -15.66
CA GLU A 234 1.78 13.49 -15.80
C GLU A 234 0.82 14.66 -15.53
N ALA A 235 -0.46 14.52 -15.89
CA ALA A 235 -1.48 15.51 -15.58
C ALA A 235 -1.95 15.44 -14.12
N PHE A 236 -2.13 14.24 -13.58
CA PHE A 236 -2.56 13.97 -12.21
C PHE A 236 -1.62 14.62 -11.20
N TRP A 237 -0.30 14.39 -11.36
CA TRP A 237 0.70 14.90 -10.41
C TRP A 237 1.00 16.39 -10.54
N LYS A 238 0.56 17.05 -11.62
CA LYS A 238 0.59 18.53 -11.75
C LYS A 238 -0.58 19.20 -11.03
N LYS A 239 -1.62 18.44 -10.66
CA LYS A 239 -2.86 18.98 -10.11
C LYS A 239 -2.79 19.07 -8.59
N LYS A 240 -3.13 20.24 -8.03
CA LYS A 240 -3.17 20.44 -6.56
C LYS A 240 -4.28 19.65 -5.87
N LYS A 241 -5.41 19.43 -6.56
CA LYS A 241 -6.59 18.74 -6.03
C LYS A 241 -7.15 17.81 -7.11
N PRO A 242 -6.73 16.54 -7.14
CA PRO A 242 -7.37 15.52 -7.95
C PRO A 242 -8.86 15.36 -7.59
N SER A 243 -9.67 15.10 -8.59
CA SER A 243 -11.07 14.73 -8.43
C SER A 243 -11.19 13.28 -7.95
N ASN A 244 -12.36 12.91 -7.42
CA ASN A 244 -12.62 11.53 -7.02
C ASN A 244 -12.45 10.55 -8.19
N ALA A 245 -12.86 10.94 -9.41
CA ALA A 245 -12.73 10.11 -10.60
C ALA A 245 -11.25 9.88 -10.97
N GLU A 246 -10.43 10.92 -10.96
CA GLU A 246 -8.98 10.81 -11.17
C GLU A 246 -8.33 9.94 -10.09
N THR A 247 -8.72 10.11 -8.83
CA THR A 247 -8.20 9.31 -7.70
C THR A 247 -8.55 7.83 -7.84
N HIS A 248 -9.77 7.50 -8.25
CA HIS A 248 -10.19 6.11 -8.53
C HIS A 248 -9.46 5.54 -9.76
N CYS A 249 -9.25 6.36 -10.79
CA CYS A 249 -8.43 5.98 -11.94
C CYS A 249 -7.00 5.62 -11.50
N LEU A 250 -6.37 6.45 -10.65
CA LEU A 250 -5.05 6.17 -10.10
C LEU A 250 -5.02 4.85 -9.29
N MET A 251 -6.04 4.60 -8.47
CA MET A 251 -6.20 3.34 -7.73
C MET A 251 -6.20 2.13 -8.67
N ASN A 252 -7.03 2.14 -9.71
CA ASN A 252 -7.12 1.02 -10.64
C ASN A 252 -5.83 0.81 -11.45
N LEU A 253 -5.11 1.88 -11.78
CA LEU A 253 -3.77 1.79 -12.36
C LEU A 253 -2.77 1.17 -11.38
N CYS A 254 -2.80 1.56 -10.10
CA CYS A 254 -1.99 0.93 -9.06
C CYS A 254 -2.26 -0.57 -8.96
N MET A 255 -3.54 -0.99 -9.00
CA MET A 255 -3.92 -2.40 -8.96
C MET A 255 -3.36 -3.15 -10.18
N ALA A 256 -3.58 -2.62 -11.38
CA ALA A 256 -3.06 -3.23 -12.61
C ALA A 256 -1.52 -3.34 -12.58
N ALA A 257 -0.82 -2.29 -12.13
CA ALA A 257 0.63 -2.29 -11.94
C ALA A 257 1.10 -3.33 -10.91
N THR A 258 0.28 -3.62 -9.90
CA THR A 258 0.63 -4.58 -8.87
C THR A 258 0.39 -6.02 -9.32
N TYR A 259 -0.74 -6.30 -9.97
CA TYR A 259 -1.20 -7.67 -10.23
C TYR A 259 -0.96 -8.20 -11.63
N ASP A 260 -0.77 -7.32 -12.61
CA ASP A 260 -0.43 -7.72 -13.98
C ASP A 260 0.83 -6.99 -14.50
N PRO A 261 1.95 -7.07 -13.76
CA PRO A 261 3.19 -6.46 -14.21
C PRO A 261 3.75 -7.19 -15.44
N ASP A 262 4.21 -6.42 -16.42
CA ASP A 262 4.87 -6.88 -17.63
C ASP A 262 5.91 -5.84 -18.05
N PRO A 263 7.22 -6.09 -17.84
CA PRO A 263 8.28 -5.17 -18.23
C PRO A 263 8.30 -4.82 -19.73
N LYS A 264 7.61 -5.59 -20.58
CA LYS A 264 7.48 -5.32 -22.02
C LYS A 264 6.30 -4.40 -22.34
N ALA A 265 5.39 -4.16 -21.40
CA ALA A 265 4.28 -3.24 -21.57
C ALA A 265 4.75 -1.78 -21.43
N PRO A 266 4.08 -0.81 -22.08
CA PRO A 266 4.56 0.57 -22.15
C PRO A 266 4.77 1.27 -20.80
N ASN A 267 4.02 0.89 -19.77
CA ASN A 267 4.15 1.41 -18.39
C ASN A 267 4.68 0.35 -17.40
N GLY A 268 5.20 -0.78 -17.90
CA GLY A 268 5.67 -1.89 -17.07
C GLY A 268 4.56 -2.83 -16.56
N PHE A 269 3.31 -2.64 -16.99
CA PHE A 269 2.16 -3.48 -16.65
C PHE A 269 1.07 -3.43 -17.72
N ARG A 270 0.16 -4.41 -17.70
CA ARG A 270 -0.98 -4.52 -18.60
C ARG A 270 -2.27 -4.05 -17.92
N LEU A 271 -3.20 -3.55 -18.71
CA LEU A 271 -4.54 -3.18 -18.28
C LEU A 271 -5.53 -4.33 -18.55
N PRO A 272 -6.49 -4.60 -17.65
CA PRO A 272 -7.42 -5.71 -17.79
C PRO A 272 -8.52 -5.48 -18.85
N PHE A 273 -8.62 -4.27 -19.39
CA PHE A 273 -9.61 -3.91 -20.41
C PHE A 273 -8.96 -3.20 -21.60
N ASN A 274 -9.54 -3.40 -22.78
CA ASN A 274 -9.23 -2.63 -23.96
C ASN A 274 -9.68 -1.17 -23.76
N LEU A 275 -8.78 -0.21 -23.97
CA LEU A 275 -9.03 1.22 -23.71
C LEU A 275 -9.91 1.92 -24.74
N VAL A 276 -10.33 1.22 -25.80
CA VAL A 276 -11.24 1.72 -26.83
C VAL A 276 -12.60 1.05 -26.70
N THR A 277 -12.65 -0.28 -26.65
CA THR A 277 -13.92 -1.02 -26.62
C THR A 277 -14.46 -1.30 -25.22
N GLY A 278 -13.62 -1.20 -24.18
CA GLY A 278 -13.98 -1.63 -22.84
C GLY A 278 -14.19 -3.15 -22.71
N GLY A 279 -13.86 -3.92 -23.75
CA GLY A 279 -13.85 -5.38 -23.69
C GLY A 279 -12.80 -5.84 -22.69
N SER A 280 -13.16 -6.77 -21.80
CA SER A 280 -12.19 -7.43 -20.92
C SER A 280 -11.19 -8.21 -21.76
N ARG A 281 -9.93 -8.28 -21.32
CA ARG A 281 -8.97 -9.21 -21.91
C ARG A 281 -9.55 -10.62 -21.85
N GLY A 282 -9.55 -11.34 -22.97
CA GLY A 282 -9.89 -12.74 -22.96
C GLY A 282 -8.96 -13.46 -22.00
N THR A 283 -9.49 -14.25 -21.08
CA THR A 283 -8.68 -15.23 -20.37
C THR A 283 -8.18 -16.21 -21.44
N GLU A 284 -7.00 -15.96 -22.00
CA GLU A 284 -6.16 -17.09 -22.37
C GLU A 284 -5.96 -17.85 -21.06
N ARG A 285 -6.83 -18.84 -20.84
CA ARG A 285 -6.51 -19.98 -20.01
C ARG A 285 -5.16 -20.44 -20.54
N ASN A 286 -4.12 -20.38 -19.72
CA ASN A 286 -2.93 -21.18 -19.91
C ASN A 286 -3.42 -22.64 -20.02
N SER A 287 -3.68 -23.07 -21.24
CA SER A 287 -3.82 -24.46 -21.61
C SER A 287 -2.43 -24.97 -21.95
N GLU A 288 -1.56 -25.02 -20.96
CA GLU A 288 -0.41 -25.92 -20.97
C GLU A 288 -0.39 -26.60 -19.61
N ALA A 289 -0.74 -27.89 -19.67
CA ALA A 289 -0.67 -28.87 -18.60
C ALA A 289 0.77 -29.38 -18.45
#